data_AF-A0AAV6C601-F1
#
_entry.id   AF-A0AAV6C601-F1
#
_cell.length_a   1.000
_cell.length_b   1.000
_cell.length_c   1.000
_cell.angle_alpha   90.00
_cell.angle_beta   90.00
_cell.angle_gamma   90.00
#
_symmetry.space_group_name_H-M   'P 1'
#
loop_
_entity.id
_entity.type
_entity.pdbx_description
1 polymer ?
#
loop_
_entity_poly.entity_id
_entity_poly.type
_entity_poly.pdbx_seq_one_letter_code
_entity_poly.pdbx_strand_id
1 'polypeptide(L)'
;MTPCARLRNFKNYSRTSVCRISALGEPDTSILILSEHDTNISNVSAMLGLAWNLPGCQPNETPPGGALIFSLWRDSSGGRFFVRIQYIAQTMNQIRAGGGLTLSAPPASQILMIRACKSASPRLGCNWVTFDRDAHQAIDPARVDFVAE
;
A
#
# COMPACT_ATOMS: atom_id res chain seq x y z
N MET A 1 7.93 17.95 43.31
CA MET A 1 6.54 17.88 42.84
C MET A 1 5.98 19.28 42.77
N THR A 2 5.89 19.84 41.56
CA THR A 2 5.05 21.00 41.22
C THR A 2 4.65 20.80 39.76
N PRO A 3 3.36 20.86 39.38
CA PRO A 3 2.91 20.42 38.07
C PRO A 3 3.11 21.51 37.01
N CYS A 4 3.56 21.11 35.82
CA CYS A 4 3.70 22.01 34.68
C CYS A 4 2.31 22.35 34.13
N ALA A 5 1.96 23.63 34.20
CA ALA A 5 0.65 24.16 33.87
C ALA A 5 0.34 24.11 32.37
N ARG A 6 -0.95 23.90 32.09
CA ARG A 6 -1.59 23.91 30.79
C ARG A 6 -1.52 25.32 30.18
N LEU A 7 -0.59 25.55 29.25
CA LEU A 7 -0.52 26.80 28.49
C LEU A 7 -1.69 26.85 27.49
N ARG A 8 -2.68 27.69 27.82
CA ARG A 8 -3.69 28.18 26.87
C ARG A 8 -3.08 29.38 26.13
N ASN A 9 -3.40 29.47 24.83
CA ASN A 9 -3.13 30.61 23.92
C ASN A 9 -1.70 30.71 23.35
N PHE A 10 -1.44 29.90 22.31
CA PHE A 10 -0.55 30.28 21.22
C PHE A 10 -1.39 30.59 19.98
N LYS A 11 -1.97 31.79 19.92
CA LYS A 11 -2.27 32.43 18.64
C LYS A 11 -0.91 32.80 18.02
N ASN A 12 -0.67 32.38 16.78
CA ASN A 12 0.48 32.71 15.92
C ASN A 12 1.72 31.79 15.99
N TYR A 13 1.54 30.50 15.72
CA TYR A 13 2.58 29.75 15.01
C TYR A 13 2.01 29.20 13.70
N SER A 14 2.05 30.02 12.66
CA SER A 14 1.92 29.56 11.28
C SER A 14 3.19 28.79 10.91
N ARG A 15 3.19 27.48 11.23
CA ARG A 15 4.01 26.44 10.59
C ARG A 15 3.32 25.10 10.81
N THR A 16 2.18 24.88 10.18
CA THR A 16 1.78 23.52 9.80
C THR A 16 2.72 23.09 8.69
N SER A 17 3.87 22.53 9.08
CA SER A 17 4.59 21.61 8.20
C SER A 17 3.68 20.41 8.02
N VAL A 18 2.74 20.49 7.08
CA VAL A 18 1.99 19.32 6.65
C VAL A 18 3.05 18.37 6.10
N CYS A 19 3.27 17.25 6.76
CA CYS A 19 3.98 16.11 6.20
C CYS A 19 3.10 15.60 5.05
N ARG A 20 3.16 16.29 3.91
CA ARG A 20 2.45 15.85 2.71
C ARG A 20 3.15 14.58 2.27
N ILE A 21 2.46 13.45 2.46
CA ILE A 21 2.75 12.23 1.71
C ILE A 21 2.79 12.63 0.24
N SER A 22 3.75 12.13 -0.53
CA SER A 22 3.81 12.41 -1.97
C SER A 22 2.72 11.61 -2.67
N ALA A 23 1.49 12.08 -2.52
CA ALA A 23 0.28 11.48 -3.03
C ALA A 23 -0.13 12.11 -4.36
N LEU A 24 -0.49 11.28 -5.34
CA LEU A 24 -1.16 11.69 -6.55
C LEU A 24 -2.59 11.13 -6.49
N GLY A 25 -3.57 12.01 -6.37
CA GLY A 25 -4.97 11.67 -6.11
C GLY A 25 -5.41 12.09 -4.71
N GLU A 26 -6.72 12.12 -4.51
CA GLU A 26 -7.39 12.43 -3.23
C GLU A 26 -8.20 11.20 -2.77
N PRO A 27 -8.62 11.14 -1.50
CA PRO A 27 -9.71 10.25 -1.09
C PRO A 27 -10.90 10.36 -2.07
N ASP A 28 -11.54 9.24 -2.39
CA ASP A 28 -12.62 9.11 -3.39
C ASP A 28 -12.23 9.21 -4.89
N THR A 29 -10.94 9.29 -5.21
CA THR A 29 -10.49 9.12 -6.60
C THR A 29 -10.40 7.64 -7.02
N SER A 30 -10.51 7.37 -8.32
CA SER A 30 -10.40 6.00 -8.85
C SER A 30 -9.00 5.40 -8.68
N ILE A 31 -7.95 6.24 -8.56
CA ILE A 31 -6.56 5.84 -8.41
C ILE A 31 -5.88 6.81 -7.46
N LEU A 32 -5.29 6.27 -6.39
CA LEU A 32 -4.39 6.96 -5.48
C LEU A 32 -2.99 6.35 -5.60
N ILE A 33 -1.98 7.18 -5.86
CA ILE A 33 -0.57 6.75 -5.92
C ILE A 33 0.20 7.39 -4.79
N LEU A 34 0.88 6.58 -3.99
CA LEU A 34 1.79 7.04 -2.93
C LEU A 34 3.23 6.76 -3.38
N SER A 35 4.01 7.81 -3.63
CA SER A 35 5.39 7.71 -4.11
C SER A 35 6.36 7.79 -2.94
N GLU A 36 6.79 6.62 -2.46
CA GLU A 36 7.61 6.50 -1.25
C GLU A 36 8.84 5.60 -1.47
N HIS A 37 9.55 5.28 -0.39
CA HIS A 37 10.75 4.44 -0.43
C HIS A 37 10.43 2.94 -0.36
N ASP A 38 11.43 2.12 -0.71
CA ASP A 38 11.44 0.67 -0.51
C ASP A 38 11.11 0.25 0.93
N THR A 39 11.57 1.02 1.92
CA THR A 39 11.26 0.82 3.33
C THR A 39 9.76 0.86 3.60
N ASN A 40 9.00 1.73 2.93
CA ASN A 40 7.55 1.82 3.10
C ASN A 40 6.86 0.57 2.56
N ILE A 41 7.28 0.11 1.38
CA ILE A 41 6.77 -1.14 0.78
C ILE A 41 7.08 -2.32 1.69
N SER A 42 8.31 -2.40 2.21
CA SER A 42 8.75 -3.48 3.11
C SER A 42 8.01 -3.47 4.45
N ASN A 43 7.74 -2.28 5.01
CA ASN A 43 7.00 -2.15 6.26
C ASN A 43 5.53 -2.55 6.08
N VAL A 44 4.86 -2.06 5.04
CA VAL A 44 3.46 -2.42 4.75
C VAL A 44 3.34 -3.91 4.42
N SER A 45 4.29 -4.48 3.66
CA SER A 45 4.26 -5.90 3.32
C SER A 45 4.46 -6.77 4.57
N ALA A 46 5.42 -6.45 5.43
CA ALA A 46 5.66 -7.17 6.67
C ALA A 46 4.45 -7.09 7.61
N MET A 47 3.85 -5.89 7.76
CA MET A 47 2.65 -5.67 8.56
C MET A 47 1.49 -6.57 8.10
N LEU A 48 1.27 -6.68 6.79
CA LEU A 48 0.19 -7.48 6.21
C LEU A 48 0.57 -8.96 5.96
N GLY A 49 1.79 -9.37 6.32
CA GLY A 49 2.30 -10.74 6.10
C GLY A 49 2.40 -11.12 4.62
N LEU A 50 2.71 -10.16 3.75
CA LEU A 50 2.86 -10.32 2.31
C LEU A 50 4.30 -10.68 1.96
N ALA A 51 4.46 -11.55 0.95
CA ALA A 51 5.77 -11.92 0.42
C ALA A 51 5.68 -12.18 -1.09
N TRP A 52 6.73 -11.83 -1.82
CA TRP A 52 6.83 -12.03 -3.27
C TRP A 52 8.20 -12.57 -3.66
N ASN A 53 8.26 -13.17 -4.85
CA ASN A 53 9.48 -13.64 -5.48
C ASN A 53 9.36 -13.44 -6.98
N LEU A 54 9.82 -12.29 -7.47
CA LEU A 54 9.76 -11.96 -8.89
C LEU A 54 10.93 -12.62 -9.65
N PRO A 55 10.73 -13.05 -10.91
CA PRO A 55 11.81 -13.64 -11.70
C PRO A 55 13.02 -12.72 -11.83
N GLY A 56 14.21 -13.25 -11.50
CA GLY A 56 15.47 -12.52 -11.59
C GLY A 56 15.74 -11.57 -10.42
N CYS A 57 14.91 -11.61 -9.37
CA CYS A 57 15.09 -10.87 -8.12
C CYS A 57 15.27 -11.84 -6.94
N GLN A 58 15.80 -11.34 -5.83
CA GLN A 58 15.76 -12.01 -4.53
C GLN A 58 14.33 -12.03 -3.96
N PRO A 59 13.99 -12.99 -3.09
CA PRO A 59 12.73 -12.97 -2.36
C PRO A 59 12.53 -11.66 -1.61
N ASN A 60 11.35 -11.06 -1.72
CA ASN A 60 10.96 -9.77 -1.14
C ASN A 60 11.82 -8.57 -1.56
N GLU A 61 12.56 -8.67 -2.66
CA GLU A 61 13.31 -7.54 -3.19
C GLU A 61 12.37 -6.42 -3.67
N THR A 62 12.74 -5.18 -3.38
CA THR A 62 12.02 -3.95 -3.77
C THR A 62 12.81 -3.17 -4.82
N PRO A 63 12.87 -3.63 -6.08
CA PRO A 63 13.61 -2.92 -7.12
C PRO A 63 13.03 -1.52 -7.39
N PRO A 64 13.83 -0.60 -7.96
CA PRO A 64 13.37 0.74 -8.30
C PRO A 64 12.10 0.73 -9.17
N GLY A 65 11.14 1.58 -8.81
CA GLY A 65 9.85 1.67 -9.51
C GLY A 65 8.90 0.50 -9.26
N GLY A 66 9.25 -0.44 -8.37
CA GLY A 66 8.34 -1.49 -7.92
C GLY A 66 7.15 -0.92 -7.14
N ALA A 67 5.98 -1.54 -7.28
CA ALA A 67 4.75 -1.06 -6.68
C ALA A 67 3.96 -2.21 -6.02
N LEU A 68 3.54 -1.96 -4.78
CA LEU A 68 2.53 -2.77 -4.08
C LEU A 68 1.15 -2.17 -4.36
N ILE A 69 0.33 -2.90 -5.12
CA ILE A 69 -0.96 -2.44 -5.63
C ILE A 69 -2.09 -3.09 -4.85
N PHE A 70 -3.01 -2.27 -4.36
CA PHE A 70 -4.31 -2.68 -3.83
C PHE A 70 -5.39 -2.25 -4.81
N SER A 71 -6.23 -3.18 -5.24
CA SER A 71 -7.35 -2.90 -6.16
C SER A 71 -8.67 -3.39 -5.57
N LEU A 72 -9.67 -2.50 -5.57
CA LEU A 72 -11.01 -2.80 -5.11
C LEU A 72 -11.88 -3.23 -6.30
N TRP A 73 -12.45 -4.43 -6.20
CA TRP A 73 -13.31 -5.04 -7.20
C TRP A 73 -14.71 -5.20 -6.62
N ARG A 74 -15.73 -5.02 -7.46
CA ARG A 74 -17.13 -5.28 -7.13
C ARG A 74 -17.59 -6.51 -7.89
N ASP A 75 -18.31 -7.43 -7.24
CA ASP A 75 -18.91 -8.55 -7.97
C ASP A 75 -19.97 -8.09 -8.97
N SER A 76 -20.29 -8.95 -9.94
CA SER A 76 -21.27 -8.66 -10.99
C SER A 76 -22.68 -8.43 -10.44
N SER A 77 -23.02 -9.01 -9.28
CA SER A 77 -24.27 -8.74 -8.56
C SER A 77 -24.29 -7.40 -7.84
N GLY A 78 -23.16 -6.69 -7.75
CA GLY A 78 -23.05 -5.38 -7.13
C GLY A 78 -23.07 -5.39 -5.60
N GLY A 79 -23.16 -6.54 -4.95
CA GLY A 79 -23.40 -6.63 -3.51
C GLY A 79 -22.13 -6.78 -2.68
N ARG A 80 -21.01 -7.22 -3.28
CA ARG A 80 -19.80 -7.55 -2.52
C ARG A 80 -18.56 -6.94 -3.15
N PHE A 81 -17.68 -6.46 -2.27
CA PHE A 81 -16.39 -5.94 -2.63
C PHE A 81 -15.27 -6.92 -2.29
N PHE A 82 -14.21 -6.89 -3.10
CA PHE A 82 -13.04 -7.74 -2.97
C PHE A 82 -11.78 -6.92 -3.20
N VAL A 83 -10.76 -7.15 -2.39
CA VAL A 83 -9.43 -6.54 -2.54
C VAL A 83 -8.51 -7.54 -3.21
N ARG A 84 -7.89 -7.15 -4.32
CA ARG A 84 -6.76 -7.89 -4.90
C ARG A 84 -5.48 -7.12 -4.65
N ILE A 85 -4.46 -7.86 -4.22
CA ILE A 85 -3.14 -7.33 -3.93
C ILE A 85 -2.17 -7.89 -4.96
N GLN A 86 -1.31 -7.04 -5.50
CA GLN A 86 -0.29 -7.44 -6.46
C GLN A 86 1.01 -6.70 -6.17
N TYR A 87 2.14 -7.38 -6.31
CA TYR A 87 3.42 -6.70 -6.43
C TYR A 87 3.85 -6.73 -7.89
N ILE A 88 4.21 -5.57 -8.43
CA ILE A 88 4.72 -5.42 -9.79
C ILE A 88 6.08 -4.74 -9.78
N ALA A 89 6.97 -5.15 -10.68
CA ALA A 89 8.23 -4.46 -10.94
C ALA A 89 8.81 -4.82 -12.30
N GLN A 90 9.67 -3.96 -12.83
CA GLN A 90 10.52 -4.32 -13.96
C GLN A 90 11.61 -5.28 -13.49
N THR A 91 11.91 -6.28 -14.30
CA THR A 91 13.11 -7.11 -14.13
C THR A 91 14.37 -6.27 -14.41
N MET A 92 15.53 -6.70 -13.89
CA MET A 92 16.80 -6.01 -14.14
C MET A 92 17.12 -5.89 -15.65
N ASN A 93 16.73 -6.88 -16.45
CA ASN A 93 16.89 -6.82 -17.91
C ASN A 93 15.99 -5.74 -18.54
N GLN A 94 14.74 -5.60 -18.08
CA GLN A 94 13.82 -4.55 -18.56
C GLN A 94 14.32 -3.16 -18.20
N ILE A 95 14.80 -2.96 -16.97
CA ILE A 95 15.39 -1.68 -16.53
C ILE A 95 16.61 -1.35 -17.39
N ARG A 96 17.52 -2.30 -17.58
CA ARG A 96 18.75 -2.10 -18.36
C ARG A 96 18.48 -1.79 -19.84
N ALA A 97 17.47 -2.42 -20.42
CA ALA A 97 17.09 -2.21 -21.81
C ALA A 97 16.46 -0.83 -22.03
N GLY A 98 15.86 -0.22 -21.01
CA GLY A 98 15.21 1.11 -21.10
C GLY A 98 14.01 1.17 -22.05
N GLY A 99 13.49 0.01 -22.47
CA GLY A 99 12.33 -0.08 -23.36
C GLY A 99 11.02 0.19 -22.64
N GLY A 100 10.04 0.73 -23.36
CA GLY A 100 8.69 0.94 -22.84
C GLY A 100 7.99 -0.39 -22.52
N LEU A 101 7.21 -0.41 -21.44
CA LEU A 101 6.38 -1.55 -21.05
C LEU A 101 5.05 -1.51 -21.81
N THR A 102 4.53 -2.67 -22.19
CA THR A 102 3.26 -2.80 -22.91
C THR A 102 2.42 -3.94 -22.34
N LEU A 103 1.16 -4.07 -22.78
CA LEU A 103 0.34 -5.22 -22.40
C LEU A 103 0.88 -6.56 -22.93
N SER A 104 1.60 -6.56 -24.06
CA SER A 104 2.25 -7.75 -24.62
C SER A 104 3.64 -8.03 -24.04
N ALA A 105 4.27 -7.01 -23.45
CA ALA A 105 5.54 -7.10 -22.72
C ALA A 105 5.42 -6.40 -21.35
N PRO A 106 4.62 -6.96 -20.43
CA PRO A 106 4.36 -6.32 -19.13
C PRO A 106 5.56 -6.41 -18.19
N PRO A 107 5.57 -5.61 -17.10
CA PRO A 107 6.50 -5.85 -15.99
C PRO A 107 6.26 -7.23 -15.36
N ALA A 108 7.24 -7.74 -14.63
CA ALA A 108 7.05 -8.91 -13.78
C ALA A 108 6.01 -8.59 -12.70
N SER A 109 5.19 -9.59 -12.34
CA SER A 109 4.18 -9.40 -11.31
C SER A 109 3.84 -10.68 -10.58
N GLN A 110 3.33 -10.53 -9.35
CA GLN A 110 2.82 -11.62 -8.54
C GLN A 110 1.56 -11.18 -7.79
N ILE A 111 0.50 -11.99 -7.87
CA ILE A 111 -0.70 -11.81 -7.04
C ILE A 111 -0.38 -12.26 -5.62
N LEU A 112 -0.75 -11.43 -4.65
CA LEU A 112 -0.50 -11.66 -3.23
C LEU A 112 -1.81 -11.87 -2.46
N MET A 113 -1.70 -12.55 -1.33
CA MET A 113 -2.82 -12.79 -0.41
C MET A 113 -2.37 -12.59 1.03
N ILE A 114 -3.14 -11.84 1.81
CA ILE A 114 -2.96 -11.79 3.25
C ILE A 114 -3.35 -13.13 3.88
N ARG A 115 -2.83 -13.39 5.08
CA ARG A 115 -3.03 -14.67 5.77
C ARG A 115 -4.51 -15.01 5.97
N ALA A 116 -5.34 -14.03 6.30
CA ALA A 116 -6.78 -14.22 6.50
C ALA A 116 -7.54 -14.68 5.24
N CYS A 117 -6.94 -14.56 4.05
CA CYS A 117 -7.61 -14.83 2.78
C CYS A 117 -6.92 -15.93 1.95
N LYS A 118 -6.08 -16.77 2.56
CA LYS A 118 -5.34 -17.84 1.85
C LYS A 118 -6.24 -18.86 1.12
N SER A 119 -7.47 -19.05 1.58
CA SER A 119 -8.46 -19.93 0.92
C SER A 119 -9.24 -19.27 -0.21
N ALA A 120 -9.08 -17.96 -0.42
CA ALA A 120 -9.76 -17.24 -1.48
C ALA A 120 -9.12 -17.52 -2.85
N SER A 121 -9.94 -17.54 -3.90
CA SER A 121 -9.45 -17.62 -5.28
C SER A 121 -8.64 -16.37 -5.63
N PRO A 122 -7.42 -16.48 -6.21
CA PRO A 122 -6.64 -15.34 -6.69
C PRO A 122 -7.39 -14.44 -7.68
N ARG A 123 -8.30 -15.04 -8.47
CA ARG A 123 -9.16 -14.28 -9.40
C ARG A 123 -10.25 -13.50 -8.69
N LEU A 124 -10.70 -13.91 -7.51
CA LEU A 124 -11.72 -13.17 -6.77
C LEU A 124 -11.07 -12.09 -5.90
N GLY A 125 -9.96 -12.42 -5.23
CA GLY A 125 -9.35 -11.58 -4.20
C GLY A 125 -9.92 -11.85 -2.82
N CYS A 126 -9.49 -11.07 -1.83
CA CYS A 126 -10.00 -11.15 -0.47
C CYS A 126 -11.32 -10.40 -0.33
N ASN A 127 -12.32 -10.98 0.34
CA ASN A 127 -13.55 -10.25 0.67
C ASN A 127 -13.24 -8.99 1.50
N TRP A 128 -13.87 -7.86 1.17
CA TRP A 128 -13.62 -6.55 1.81
C TRP A 128 -13.74 -6.61 3.33
N VAL A 129 -14.79 -7.20 3.89
CA VAL A 129 -14.99 -7.28 5.35
C VAL A 129 -13.87 -8.06 6.04
N THR A 130 -13.35 -9.09 5.37
CA THR A 130 -12.22 -9.88 5.89
C THR A 130 -10.92 -9.10 5.80
N PHE A 131 -10.67 -8.44 4.66
CA PHE A 131 -9.48 -7.61 4.45
C PHE A 131 -9.44 -6.44 5.43
N ASP A 132 -10.53 -5.69 5.54
CA ASP A 132 -10.67 -4.52 6.40
C ASP A 132 -10.34 -4.86 7.86
N ARG A 133 -10.94 -5.94 8.39
CA ARG A 133 -10.66 -6.42 9.74
C ARG A 133 -9.19 -6.80 9.93
N ASP A 134 -8.61 -7.60 9.02
CA ASP A 134 -7.23 -8.10 9.16
C ASP A 134 -6.21 -6.95 9.02
N ALA A 135 -6.46 -6.00 8.11
CA ALA A 135 -5.63 -4.81 7.95
C ALA A 135 -5.66 -3.93 9.21
N HIS A 136 -6.84 -3.66 9.77
CA HIS A 136 -6.95 -2.89 11.02
C HIS A 136 -6.30 -3.61 12.21
N GLN A 137 -6.36 -4.93 12.27
CA GLN A 137 -5.68 -5.72 13.31
C GLN A 137 -4.16 -5.67 13.20
N ALA A 138 -3.62 -5.42 12.01
CA ALA A 138 -2.18 -5.35 11.77
C ALA A 138 -1.59 -3.97 12.12
N ILE A 139 -2.42 -2.94 12.21
CA ILE A 139 -2.00 -1.56 12.51
C ILE A 139 -1.85 -1.36 14.02
N ASP A 140 -0.70 -0.86 14.47
CA ASP A 140 -0.52 -0.39 15.86
C ASP A 140 -1.14 1.01 16.01
N PRO A 141 -2.26 1.16 16.73
CA PRO A 141 -2.94 2.45 16.86
C PRO A 141 -2.10 3.50 17.59
N ALA A 142 -1.08 3.10 18.37
CA ALA A 142 -0.17 4.05 19.01
C ALA A 142 0.85 4.67 18.03
N ARG A 143 0.90 4.20 16.79
CA ARG A 143 1.83 4.64 15.74
C ARG A 143 1.13 5.31 14.55
N VAL A 144 -0.15 5.63 14.68
CA VAL A 144 -0.94 6.32 13.65
C VAL A 144 -1.21 7.74 14.11
N ASP A 145 -0.63 8.70 13.41
CA ASP A 145 -1.05 10.10 13.50
C ASP A 145 -2.18 10.34 12.49
N PHE A 146 -3.23 11.05 12.90
CA PHE A 146 -4.28 11.45 11.98
C PHE A 146 -3.73 12.48 10.99
N VAL A 147 -3.65 12.10 9.71
CA VAL A 147 -3.45 13.05 8.63
C VAL A 147 -4.80 13.77 8.45
N ALA A 148 -4.90 14.99 8.96
CA ALA A 148 -6.08 15.82 8.74
C ALA A 148 -6.15 16.21 7.25
N GLU A 149 -7.29 15.96 6.63
CA GLU A 149 -7.69 16.49 5.31
C GLU A 149 -7.81 18.01 5.33
#